data_AF-A0A426RDE3-F1
#
_entry.id   AF-A0A426RDE3-F1
#
_cell.length_a   1.000
_cell.length_b   1.000
_cell.length_c   1.000
_cell.angle_alpha   90.00
_cell.angle_beta   90.00
_cell.angle_gamma   90.00
#
_symmetry.space_group_name_H-M   'P 1'
#
loop_
_entity.id
_entity.type
_entity.pdbx_description
1 polymer ?
#
loop_
_entity_poly.entity_id
_entity_poly.type
_entity_poly.pdbx_seq_one_letter_code
_entity_poly.pdbx_strand_id
1 'polypeptide(L)'
;MNKLLKFAKNIQDFRLERKKLHPVENIVFITILAIICNAVDWEEVADFGKSRKEFLSKYLDLTNGIPSHDTFNRFFSLFDPEKFQSLFIGWLHELLDIKTESNNQIAIDGKSSRGTAVSHAD
;
A
#
# COMPACT_ATOMS: atom_id res chain seq x y z
N MET A 1 6.83 -2.66 7.84
CA MET A 1 5.49 -3.08 8.28
C MET A 1 4.74 -2.00 9.05
N ASN A 2 5.32 -1.39 10.10
CA ASN A 2 4.62 -0.37 10.91
C ASN A 2 4.13 0.86 10.13
N LYS A 3 4.86 1.32 9.11
CA LYS A 3 4.43 2.44 8.26
C LYS A 3 3.12 2.15 7.50
N LEU A 4 2.99 0.95 6.93
CA LEU A 4 1.77 0.52 6.24
C LEU A 4 0.59 0.39 7.21
N LEU A 5 0.83 -0.19 8.39
CA LEU A 5 -0.22 -0.29 9.42
C LEU A 5 -0.69 1.10 9.90
N LYS A 6 0.23 2.05 10.07
CA LYS A 6 -0.10 3.43 10.44
C LYS A 6 -0.96 4.11 9.37
N PHE A 7 -0.61 3.94 8.09
CA PHE A 7 -1.42 4.43 6.98
C PHE A 7 -2.82 3.82 6.99
N ALA A 8 -2.90 2.49 7.10
CA ALA A 8 -4.15 1.75 7.10
C ALA A 8 -5.10 2.21 8.24
N LYS A 9 -4.57 2.53 9.42
CA LYS A 9 -5.33 3.07 10.56
C LYS A 9 -5.87 4.49 10.35
N ASN A 10 -5.22 5.28 9.50
CA ASN A 10 -5.63 6.66 9.20
C ASN A 10 -6.68 6.75 8.09
N ILE A 11 -7.03 5.62 7.46
CA ILE A 11 -8.08 5.60 6.45
C ILE A 11 -9.44 5.75 7.13
N GLN A 12 -10.24 6.69 6.64
CA GLN A 12 -11.57 6.97 7.14
C GLN A 12 -12.52 5.78 6.91
N ASP A 13 -13.35 5.44 7.90
CA ASP A 13 -14.36 4.39 7.75
C ASP A 13 -15.75 4.97 7.41
N PHE A 14 -16.12 4.91 6.13
CA PHE A 14 -17.45 5.33 5.66
C PHE A 14 -18.53 4.25 5.83
N ARG A 15 -18.20 3.06 6.33
CA ARG A 15 -19.18 1.98 6.50
C ARG A 15 -20.19 2.34 7.60
N LEU A 16 -21.39 1.80 7.48
CA LEU A 16 -22.36 1.80 8.59
C LEU A 16 -21.81 1.03 9.80
N GLU A 17 -22.05 1.51 11.02
CA GLU A 17 -21.56 0.88 12.26
C GLU A 17 -21.83 -0.63 12.34
N ARG A 18 -23.06 -1.05 12.02
CA ARG A 18 -23.46 -2.47 12.00
C ARG A 18 -22.72 -3.34 10.97
N LYS A 19 -21.93 -2.74 10.07
CA LYS A 19 -21.13 -3.41 9.03
C LYS A 19 -19.61 -3.36 9.31
N LYS A 20 -19.20 -2.96 10.52
CA LYS A 20 -17.79 -2.84 10.95
C LYS A 20 -17.30 -4.05 11.77
N LEU A 21 -17.55 -5.27 11.28
CA LEU A 21 -17.06 -6.49 11.95
C LEU A 21 -15.53 -6.58 11.93
N HIS A 22 -14.90 -6.13 10.84
CA HIS A 22 -13.45 -6.10 10.70
C HIS A 22 -12.92 -4.66 10.81
N PRO A 23 -11.84 -4.43 11.58
CA PRO A 23 -11.14 -3.15 11.63
C PRO A 23 -10.73 -2.65 10.23
N VAL A 24 -10.70 -1.33 10.04
CA VAL A 24 -10.31 -0.72 8.76
C VAL A 24 -8.89 -1.09 8.39
N GLU A 25 -8.00 -1.09 9.37
CA GLU A 25 -6.61 -1.40 9.15
C GLU A 25 -6.43 -2.81 8.57
N ASN A 26 -7.26 -3.77 8.98
CA ASN A 26 -7.20 -5.12 8.42
C ASN A 26 -7.58 -5.12 6.94
N ILE A 27 -8.65 -4.41 6.60
CA ILE A 27 -9.15 -4.34 5.23
C ILE A 27 -8.10 -3.71 4.31
N VAL A 28 -7.59 -2.54 4.68
CA VAL A 28 -6.63 -1.79 3.86
C VAL A 28 -5.28 -2.50 3.78
N PHE A 29 -4.77 -3.00 4.92
CA PHE A 29 -3.47 -3.65 4.98
C PHE A 29 -3.43 -4.95 4.16
N ILE A 30 -4.46 -5.79 4.29
CA ILE A 30 -4.55 -7.05 3.53
C ILE A 30 -4.65 -6.75 2.04
N THR A 31 -5.47 -5.78 1.65
CA THR A 31 -5.66 -5.40 0.24
C THR A 31 -4.35 -4.95 -0.40
N ILE A 32 -3.60 -4.06 0.25
CA ILE A 32 -2.34 -3.55 -0.30
C ILE A 32 -1.31 -4.67 -0.44
N LEU A 33 -1.17 -5.54 0.57
CA LEU A 33 -0.25 -6.67 0.48
C LEU A 33 -0.64 -7.67 -0.61
N ALA A 34 -1.94 -7.97 -0.74
CA ALA A 34 -2.44 -8.85 -1.78
C ALA A 34 -2.14 -8.29 -3.18
N ILE A 35 -2.39 -7.00 -3.41
CA ILE A 35 -2.12 -6.33 -4.69
C ILE A 35 -0.61 -6.32 -5.00
N ILE A 36 0.26 -6.07 -4.01
CA ILE A 36 1.72 -6.20 -4.20
C ILE A 36 2.11 -7.63 -4.57
N CYS A 37 1.40 -8.61 -4.02
CA CYS A 37 1.50 -10.03 -4.38
C CYS A 37 0.69 -10.39 -5.64
N ASN A 38 0.32 -9.40 -6.45
CA ASN A 38 -0.31 -9.54 -7.75
C ASN A 38 -1.74 -10.10 -7.74
N ALA A 39 -2.48 -9.89 -6.65
CA ALA A 39 -3.93 -10.12 -6.65
C ALA A 39 -4.64 -9.08 -7.53
N VAL A 40 -5.54 -9.52 -8.41
CA VAL A 40 -6.23 -8.65 -9.39
C VAL A 40 -7.71 -8.44 -9.11
N ASP A 41 -8.32 -9.25 -8.23
CA ASP A 41 -9.72 -9.12 -7.83
C ASP A 41 -9.94 -9.33 -6.32
N TRP A 42 -11.18 -9.15 -5.87
CA TRP A 42 -11.52 -9.20 -4.44
C TRP A 42 -11.50 -10.62 -3.86
N GLU A 43 -11.80 -11.62 -4.70
CA GLU A 43 -11.69 -13.04 -4.39
C GLU A 43 -10.23 -13.41 -4.10
N GLU A 44 -9.30 -13.03 -4.98
CA GLU A 44 -7.87 -13.23 -4.80
C GLU A 44 -7.32 -12.49 -3.57
N VAL A 45 -7.80 -11.28 -3.27
CA VAL A 45 -7.45 -10.57 -2.04
C VAL A 45 -7.90 -11.35 -0.80
N ALA A 46 -9.12 -11.88 -0.80
CA ALA A 46 -9.62 -12.69 0.30
C ALA A 46 -8.85 -14.01 0.44
N ASP A 47 -8.51 -14.67 -0.67
CA ASP A 47 -7.75 -15.92 -0.68
C ASP A 47 -6.29 -15.73 -0.27
N PHE A 48 -5.67 -14.60 -0.64
CA PHE A 48 -4.39 -14.18 -0.08
C PHE A 48 -4.47 -14.03 1.44
N GLY A 49 -5.50 -13.34 1.95
CA GLY A 49 -5.71 -13.16 3.38
C GLY A 49 -5.87 -14.49 4.12
N LYS A 50 -6.62 -15.44 3.56
CA LYS A 50 -6.78 -16.79 4.12
C LYS A 50 -5.47 -17.57 4.10
N SER A 51 -4.75 -17.58 2.98
CA SER A 51 -3.52 -18.35 2.82
C SER A 51 -2.36 -17.81 3.67
N ARG A 52 -2.38 -16.52 4.03
CA ARG A 52 -1.34 -15.86 4.85
C ARG A 52 -1.82 -15.47 6.25
N LYS A 53 -2.93 -16.03 6.73
CA LYS A 53 -3.57 -15.66 8.01
C LYS A 53 -2.60 -15.66 9.19
N GLU A 54 -1.77 -16.68 9.33
CA GLU A 54 -0.79 -16.81 10.42
C GLU A 54 0.31 -15.75 10.38
N PHE A 55 0.67 -15.29 9.18
CA PHE A 55 1.61 -14.18 9.03
C PHE A 55 0.93 -12.86 9.37
N LEU A 56 -0.30 -12.65 8.89
CA LEU A 56 -1.07 -11.44 9.10
C LEU A 56 -1.45 -11.22 10.58
N SER A 57 -1.72 -12.28 11.33
CA SER A 57 -2.08 -12.21 12.76
C SER A 57 -0.96 -11.65 13.65
N LYS A 58 0.27 -11.57 13.16
CA LYS A 58 1.39 -10.91 13.85
C LYS A 58 1.26 -9.39 13.86
N TYR A 59 0.43 -8.83 12.97
CA TYR A 59 0.30 -7.39 12.76
C TYR A 59 -1.15 -6.88 12.92
N LEU A 60 -2.13 -7.76 12.72
CA LEU A 60 -3.55 -7.43 12.64
C LEU A 60 -4.37 -8.20 13.67
N ASP A 61 -5.42 -7.56 14.20
CA ASP A 61 -6.42 -8.23 15.03
C ASP A 61 -7.37 -9.03 14.14
N LEU A 62 -7.13 -10.34 14.01
CA LEU A 62 -7.93 -11.25 13.21
C LEU A 62 -8.92 -12.07 14.04
N THR A 63 -9.38 -11.56 15.19
CA THR A 63 -10.36 -12.26 16.05
C THR A 63 -11.61 -12.68 15.26
N ASN A 64 -12.08 -11.83 14.36
CA ASN A 64 -13.24 -12.10 13.49
C ASN A 64 -12.86 -12.76 12.15
N GLY A 65 -11.60 -13.19 11.98
CA GLY A 65 -11.10 -13.78 10.74
C GLY A 65 -10.79 -12.78 9.63
N ILE A 66 -10.60 -13.32 8.43
CA ILE A 66 -10.28 -12.55 7.21
C ILE A 66 -11.60 -11.99 6.64
N PRO A 67 -11.65 -10.70 6.26
CA PRO A 67 -12.80 -10.15 5.56
C PRO A 67 -13.15 -10.93 4.28
N SER A 68 -14.43 -11.02 3.95
CA SER A 68 -14.86 -11.59 2.66
C SER A 68 -14.54 -10.66 1.48
N HIS A 69 -14.55 -11.20 0.25
CA HIS A 69 -14.43 -10.41 -0.98
C HIS A 69 -15.49 -9.28 -1.01
N ASP A 70 -16.74 -9.57 -0.62
CA ASP A 70 -17.80 -8.57 -0.48
C ASP A 70 -17.46 -7.46 0.53
N THR A 71 -16.74 -7.79 1.59
CA THR A 71 -16.36 -6.79 2.61
C THR A 71 -15.29 -5.85 2.07
N PHE A 72 -14.30 -6.36 1.35
CA PHE A 72 -13.31 -5.54 0.65
C PHE A 72 -13.99 -4.66 -0.40
N ASN A 73 -14.75 -5.27 -1.30
CA ASN A 73 -15.47 -4.57 -2.37
C ASN A 73 -16.35 -3.44 -1.82
N ARG A 74 -17.19 -3.76 -0.82
CA ARG A 74 -18.07 -2.78 -0.19
C ARG A 74 -17.32 -1.65 0.49
N PHE A 75 -16.18 -1.92 1.12
CA PHE A 75 -15.39 -0.89 1.77
C PHE A 75 -14.81 0.09 0.73
N PHE A 76 -14.14 -0.41 -0.30
CA PHE A 76 -13.51 0.44 -1.32
C PHE A 76 -14.52 1.14 -2.24
N SER A 77 -15.69 0.52 -2.49
CA SER A 77 -16.78 1.14 -3.27
C SER A 77 -17.38 2.40 -2.64
N LEU A 78 -17.11 2.66 -1.35
CA LEU A 78 -17.57 3.88 -0.66
C LEU A 78 -16.65 5.08 -0.90
N PHE A 79 -15.46 4.86 -1.46
CA PHE A 79 -14.49 5.91 -1.71
C PHE A 79 -14.64 6.47 -3.11
N ASP A 80 -14.38 7.78 -3.22
CA ASP A 80 -14.06 8.40 -4.49
C ASP A 80 -12.67 7.90 -4.96
N PRO A 81 -12.57 7.29 -6.16
CA PRO A 81 -11.32 6.69 -6.60
C PRO A 81 -10.16 7.68 -6.72
N GLU A 82 -10.42 8.91 -7.20
CA GLU A 82 -9.38 9.93 -7.40
C GLU A 82 -8.83 10.44 -6.07
N LYS A 83 -9.72 10.65 -5.08
CA LYS A 83 -9.33 11.04 -3.72
C LYS A 83 -8.54 9.94 -3.04
N PHE A 84 -8.98 8.68 -3.15
CA PHE A 84 -8.27 7.56 -2.55
C PHE A 84 -6.89 7.39 -3.19
N GLN A 85 -6.80 7.47 -4.52
CA GLN A 85 -5.51 7.43 -5.24
C GLN A 85 -4.58 8.55 -4.75
N SER A 86 -5.09 9.78 -4.62
CA SER A 86 -4.29 10.91 -4.14
C SER A 86 -3.75 10.69 -2.72
N LEU A 87 -4.59 10.15 -1.81
CA LEU A 87 -4.17 9.77 -0.46
C LEU A 87 -3.08 8.70 -0.47
N PHE A 88 -3.25 7.67 -1.31
CA PHE A 88 -2.29 6.58 -1.43
C PHE A 88 -0.94 7.03 -2.01
N ILE A 89 -0.95 7.85 -3.07
CA ILE A 89 0.26 8.43 -3.67
C ILE A 89 0.98 9.34 -2.67
N GLY A 90 0.23 10.19 -1.95
CA GLY A 90 0.81 11.04 -0.91
C GLY A 90 1.55 10.23 0.15
N TRP A 91 0.92 9.16 0.65
CA TRP A 91 1.58 8.22 1.57
C TRP A 91 2.80 7.52 0.94
N LEU A 92 2.74 7.16 -0.34
CA LEU A 92 3.86 6.51 -1.02
C LEU A 92 5.09 7.42 -1.10
N HIS A 93 4.89 8.72 -1.36
CA HIS A 93 5.97 9.71 -1.33
C HIS A 93 6.60 9.82 0.06
N GLU A 94 5.79 9.85 1.13
CA GLU A 94 6.28 9.84 2.52
C GLU A 94 7.02 8.54 2.86
N LEU A 95 6.55 7.40 2.34
CA LEU A 95 7.14 6.09 2.61
C LEU A 95 8.56 5.99 2.03
N LEU A 96 8.71 6.42 0.79
CA LEU A 96 9.93 6.28 -0.01
C LEU A 96 10.94 7.42 0.20
N ASP A 97 10.61 8.40 1.04
CA ASP A 97 11.39 9.65 1.21
C ASP A 97 11.77 10.24 -0.16
N ILE A 98 10.84 10.15 -1.12
CA ILE A 98 10.98 10.79 -2.43
C ILE A 98 10.81 12.27 -2.17
N LYS A 99 11.88 12.91 -1.72
CA LYS A 99 12.04 14.33 -1.88
C LYS A 99 12.06 14.56 -3.38
N THR A 100 11.16 15.39 -3.88
CA THR A 100 11.19 15.99 -5.22
C THR A 100 12.41 16.89 -5.42
N GLU A 101 13.55 16.55 -4.84
CA GLU A 101 14.81 17.25 -4.98
C GLU A 101 15.90 16.27 -5.44
N SER A 102 16.20 16.40 -6.72
CA SER A 102 17.49 16.13 -7.35
C SER A 102 18.01 14.68 -7.40
N ASN A 103 17.96 14.14 -8.63
CA ASN A 103 19.10 13.50 -9.26
C ASN A 103 19.51 12.08 -8.84
N ASN A 104 18.56 11.20 -8.51
CA ASN A 104 18.88 9.76 -8.43
C ASN A 104 18.84 9.11 -9.84
N GLN A 105 19.83 9.46 -10.66
CA GLN A 105 20.03 8.92 -12.00
C GLN A 105 20.51 7.46 -11.86
N ILE A 106 19.59 6.49 -11.98
CA ILE A 106 19.92 5.06 -11.94
C ILE A 106 20.10 4.58 -13.38
N ALA A 107 21.36 4.30 -13.76
CA ALA A 107 21.65 3.65 -15.04
C ALA A 107 21.25 2.17 -14.94
N ILE A 108 20.23 1.76 -15.71
CA ILE A 108 19.74 0.36 -15.76
C ILE A 108 20.62 -0.47 -16.70
N ASP A 109 21.16 0.15 -17.74
CA ASP A 109 22.26 -0.37 -18.54
C ASP A 109 23.56 -0.06 -17.79
N GLY A 110 24.46 -1.03 -17.57
CA GLY A 110 25.56 -1.00 -16.59
C GLY A 110 26.68 0.05 -16.80
N LYS A 111 26.37 1.21 -17.34
CA LYS A 111 27.28 2.33 -17.59
C LYS A 111 27.06 3.40 -16.52
N SER A 112 28.07 3.61 -15.69
CA SER A 112 28.10 4.79 -14.82
C SER A 112 28.39 6.04 -15.65
N SER A 113 27.61 7.11 -15.45
CA SER A 113 27.89 8.43 -16.03
C SER A 113 29.19 8.97 -15.43
N ARG A 114 30.30 8.91 -16.18
CA ARG A 114 31.56 9.55 -15.81
C ARG A 114 31.59 10.93 -16.46
N GLY A 115 31.42 11.97 -15.65
CA GLY A 115 31.61 13.35 -16.09
C GLY A 115 33.03 13.54 -16.63
N THR A 116 33.15 14.14 -17.81
CA THR A 116 34.44 14.53 -18.39
C THR A 116 34.90 15.81 -17.70
N ALA A 117 35.87 15.71 -16.80
CA ALA A 117 36.61 16.88 -16.34
C ALA A 117 37.55 17.32 -17.46
N VAL A 118 37.33 18.53 -18.00
CA VAL A 118 38.35 19.22 -18.79
C VAL A 118 38.84 20.39 -17.95
N SER A 119 39.93 20.18 -17.22
CA SER A 119 40.78 21.26 -16.77
C SER A 119 41.57 21.74 -17.98
N HIS A 120 41.25 22.93 -18.52
CA HIS A 120 42.20 23.69 -19.33
C HIS A 120 42.90 24.66 -18.40
N ALA A 121 44.20 24.42 -18.21
CA ALA A 121 45.13 25.38 -17.68
C ALA A 121 45.47 26.38 -18.80
N ASP A 122 45.43 27.66 -18.49
CA ASP A 122 46.23 28.72 -19.12
C ASP A 122 46.97 29.46 -18.00
#